data_AF-A0A7C3NXZ4-F1
#
_entry.id   AF-A0A7C3NXZ4-F1
#
_cell.length_a   1.000
_cell.length_b   1.000
_cell.length_c   1.000
_cell.angle_alpha   90.00
_cell.angle_beta   90.00
_cell.angle_gamma   90.00
#
_symmetry.space_group_name_H-M   'P 1'
#
loop_
_entity.id
_entity.type
_entity.pdbx_description
1 polymer ?
#
loop_
_entity_poly.entity_id
_entity_poly.type
_entity_poly.pdbx_seq_one_letter_code
_entity_poly.pdbx_strand_id
1 'polypeptide(L)'
;MTMNFFSTITLAVLALLPTNAIAAAQSAAVVEMKVKTVALDPKSQTPVVVLEGVGTKEFLPIWIDVPEARAISMEIEQVKPPRPLTHDLMRNMLNRLGAKVNRVTITDLLNSTYIATVSLAAKGQEAEIDSRPSDAIALALRMKAPIFVSLQVIEKSRPPEPAVQTDHTQRRLGVQAQELTPELAKLMEAAARGVIITDLISGGAAMKADIQRGDIITRINDQPIQNIAGLESFLQATSKPGRVKIELLRKGKPTTLFVELP
;
A
#
# COMPACT_ATOMS: atom_id res chain seq x y z
N MET A 1 79.35 7.01 34.99
CA MET A 1 79.54 7.03 33.52
C MET A 1 78.78 5.84 32.93
N THR A 2 77.58 6.08 32.40
CA THR A 2 76.98 5.45 31.20
C THR A 2 75.53 5.94 31.09
N MET A 3 75.28 6.67 30.01
CA MET A 3 73.97 7.09 29.51
C MET A 3 73.23 5.88 28.93
N ASN A 4 71.90 5.89 28.98
CA ASN A 4 71.10 5.65 27.77
C ASN A 4 69.66 6.16 27.90
N PHE A 5 69.29 6.96 26.90
CA PHE A 5 67.97 7.46 26.58
C PHE A 5 67.06 6.32 26.08
N PHE A 6 65.82 6.25 26.55
CA PHE A 6 64.70 5.80 25.73
C PHE A 6 63.44 6.61 26.05
N SER A 7 63.10 7.45 25.07
CA SER A 7 61.80 8.10 24.90
C SER A 7 60.76 7.04 24.56
N THR A 8 59.63 7.01 25.26
CA THR A 8 58.40 6.43 24.71
C THR A 8 57.19 7.24 25.18
N ILE A 9 56.54 7.80 24.17
CA ILE A 9 55.29 8.54 24.11
C ILE A 9 54.16 7.77 24.82
N THR A 10 53.56 8.35 25.87
CA THR A 10 52.27 7.88 26.38
C THR A 10 51.16 8.54 25.58
N LEU A 11 50.54 7.73 24.74
CA LEU A 11 49.47 8.05 23.80
C LEU A 11 48.20 8.53 24.53
N ALA A 12 47.62 9.62 24.03
CA ALA A 12 46.32 10.12 24.46
C ALA A 12 45.22 9.07 24.23
N VAL A 13 44.53 8.69 25.30
CA VAL A 13 43.26 7.95 25.19
C VAL A 13 42.18 8.96 24.82
N LEU A 14 41.99 9.12 23.51
CA LEU A 14 40.83 9.80 22.94
C LEU A 14 39.60 8.94 23.30
N ALA A 15 38.77 9.45 24.20
CA ALA A 15 37.51 8.82 24.55
C ALA A 15 36.63 8.74 23.30
N LEU A 16 36.55 7.54 22.72
CA LEU A 16 35.57 7.17 21.70
C LEU A 16 34.18 7.23 22.34
N LEU A 17 33.52 8.39 22.18
CA LEU A 17 32.07 8.47 22.32
C LEU A 17 31.46 7.40 21.41
N PRO A 18 30.51 6.57 21.88
CA PRO A 18 29.82 5.66 21.00
C PRO A 18 29.04 6.49 19.98
N THR A 19 29.40 6.31 18.71
CA THR A 19 28.87 6.92 17.49
C THR A 19 27.43 6.49 17.16
N ASN A 20 26.64 6.12 18.17
CA ASN A 20 25.24 5.71 18.01
C ASN A 20 24.23 6.82 18.37
N ALA A 21 24.68 8.03 18.68
CA ALA A 21 23.82 9.18 18.92
C ALA A 21 23.34 9.90 17.63
N ILE A 22 23.63 9.36 16.44
CA ILE A 22 23.20 9.92 15.14
C ILE A 22 22.05 9.10 14.52
N ALA A 23 21.72 7.91 15.05
CA ALA A 23 20.61 7.09 14.53
C ALA A 23 19.22 7.43 15.13
N ALA A 24 19.15 8.28 16.15
CA ALA A 24 17.91 8.56 16.91
C ALA A 24 17.15 9.83 16.47
N ALA A 25 17.51 10.44 15.33
CA ALA A 25 16.96 11.74 14.92
C ALA A 25 16.53 11.82 13.44
N GLN A 26 16.37 10.69 12.75
CA GLN A 26 15.47 10.69 11.60
C GLN A 26 14.06 10.54 12.14
N SER A 27 13.44 11.68 12.44
CA SER A 27 11.98 11.77 12.49
C SER A 27 11.49 11.49 11.07
N ALA A 28 11.43 10.21 10.69
CA ALA A 28 10.75 9.77 9.49
C ALA A 28 9.34 10.33 9.60
N ALA A 29 8.94 11.16 8.64
CA ALA A 29 7.64 11.82 8.69
C ALA A 29 6.55 10.78 8.99
N VAL A 30 5.79 11.03 10.06
CA VAL A 30 4.73 10.14 10.55
C VAL A 30 3.37 10.77 10.31
N VAL A 31 2.37 9.92 10.10
CA VAL A 31 0.96 10.30 10.02
C VAL A 31 0.25 9.73 11.24
N GLU A 32 -0.52 10.56 11.93
CA GLU A 32 -1.41 10.08 12.98
C GLU A 32 -2.57 9.32 12.35
N MET A 33 -2.86 8.15 12.89
CA MET A 33 -3.87 7.24 12.40
C MET A 33 -4.88 6.90 13.50
N LYS A 34 -6.10 6.60 13.09
CA LYS A 34 -7.13 6.00 13.95
C LYS A 34 -7.57 4.66 13.38
N VAL A 35 -8.00 3.74 14.25
CA VAL A 35 -8.59 2.49 13.78
C VAL A 35 -9.99 2.79 13.27
N LYS A 36 -10.21 2.59 11.96
CA LYS A 36 -11.50 2.79 11.32
C LYS A 36 -12.42 1.59 11.53
N THR A 37 -11.91 0.39 11.30
CA THR A 37 -12.65 -0.86 11.45
C THR A 37 -11.71 -2.05 11.54
N VAL A 38 -12.22 -3.15 12.07
CA VAL A 38 -11.70 -4.50 11.81
C VAL A 38 -12.71 -5.20 10.92
N ALA A 39 -12.27 -5.80 9.82
CA ALA A 39 -13.14 -6.48 8.86
C ALA A 39 -12.52 -7.81 8.43
N LEU A 40 -13.29 -8.65 7.72
CA LEU A 40 -12.75 -9.83 7.06
C LEU A 40 -12.44 -9.48 5.60
N ASP A 41 -11.27 -9.88 5.13
CA ASP A 41 -10.96 -9.85 3.70
C ASP A 41 -11.85 -10.87 2.97
N PRO A 42 -12.67 -10.45 1.99
CA PRO A 42 -13.61 -11.34 1.32
C PRO A 42 -12.93 -12.51 0.60
N LYS A 43 -11.66 -12.36 0.18
CA LYS A 43 -10.93 -13.40 -0.55
C LYS A 43 -10.33 -14.44 0.38
N SER A 44 -9.59 -13.98 1.38
CA SER A 44 -8.83 -14.85 2.28
C SER A 44 -9.61 -15.27 3.53
N GLN A 45 -10.71 -14.59 3.84
CA GLN A 45 -11.42 -14.68 5.13
C GLN A 45 -10.52 -14.34 6.33
N THR A 46 -9.35 -13.75 6.08
CA THR A 46 -8.43 -13.32 7.13
C THR A 46 -8.87 -11.95 7.66
N PRO A 47 -8.82 -11.73 8.99
CA PRO A 47 -9.08 -10.42 9.55
C PRO A 47 -8.07 -9.36 9.10
N VAL A 48 -8.58 -8.16 8.85
CA VAL A 48 -7.80 -6.96 8.50
C VAL A 48 -8.22 -5.80 9.41
N VAL A 49 -7.23 -5.18 10.05
CA VAL A 49 -7.43 -3.89 10.73
C VAL A 49 -7.15 -2.77 9.75
N VAL A 50 -8.08 -1.83 9.62
CA VAL A 50 -7.97 -0.69 8.71
C VAL A 50 -7.69 0.56 9.52
N LEU A 51 -6.52 1.16 9.29
CA LEU A 51 -6.13 2.44 9.84
C LEU A 51 -6.47 3.56 8.84
N GLU A 52 -7.02 4.66 9.33
CA GLU A 52 -7.35 5.87 8.56
C GLU A 52 -6.61 7.07 9.14
N GLY A 53 -6.01 7.88 8.27
CA GLY A 53 -5.28 9.07 8.67
C GLY A 53 -6.16 10.15 9.28
N VAL A 54 -5.69 10.76 10.36
CA VAL A 54 -6.36 11.89 11.00
C VAL A 54 -6.07 13.16 10.20
N GLY A 55 -7.07 13.69 9.50
CA GLY A 55 -6.92 14.88 8.67
C GLY A 55 -6.23 14.64 7.32
N THR A 56 -5.99 13.38 6.94
CA THR A 56 -5.40 13.00 5.64
C THR A 56 -6.28 11.97 4.94
N LYS A 57 -6.00 11.69 3.66
CA LYS A 57 -6.67 10.64 2.89
C LYS A 57 -5.96 9.29 2.96
N GLU A 58 -4.95 9.19 3.81
CA GLU A 58 -4.14 7.97 3.93
C GLU A 58 -4.94 6.87 4.61
N PHE A 59 -4.75 5.64 4.14
CA PHE A 59 -5.30 4.45 4.76
C PHE A 59 -4.28 3.31 4.70
N LEU A 60 -4.28 2.46 5.72
CA LEU A 60 -3.36 1.34 5.83
C LEU A 60 -4.13 0.09 6.30
N PRO A 61 -4.35 -0.92 5.43
CA PRO A 61 -4.83 -2.22 5.85
C PRO A 61 -3.66 -3.06 6.40
N ILE A 62 -3.87 -3.72 7.54
CA ILE A 62 -2.92 -4.67 8.13
C ILE A 62 -3.66 -5.96 8.42
N TRP A 63 -3.25 -7.06 7.78
CA TRP A 63 -3.78 -8.39 8.07
C TRP A 63 -3.26 -8.86 9.43
N ILE A 64 -4.17 -9.38 10.24
CA ILE A 64 -3.90 -9.82 11.60
C ILE A 64 -4.61 -11.14 11.87
N ASP A 65 -4.12 -11.87 12.87
CA ASP A 65 -4.73 -13.12 13.27
C ASP A 65 -6.05 -12.89 14.03
N VAL A 66 -6.86 -13.96 14.12
CA VAL A 66 -8.20 -13.93 14.74
C VAL A 66 -8.18 -13.48 16.21
N PRO A 67 -7.27 -13.96 17.09
CA PRO A 67 -7.24 -13.52 18.49
C PRO A 67 -7.00 -12.01 18.63
N GLU A 68 -6.07 -11.46 17.85
CA GLU A 68 -5.72 -10.06 17.80
C GLU A 68 -6.88 -9.21 17.28
N ALA A 69 -7.52 -9.66 16.19
CA ALA A 69 -8.70 -9.02 15.62
C ALA A 69 -9.83 -8.92 16.64
N ARG A 70 -10.07 -10.01 17.40
CA ARG A 70 -11.07 -10.02 18.46
C ARG A 70 -10.72 -9.04 19.59
N ALA A 71 -9.46 -9.02 20.02
CA ALA A 71 -9.02 -8.13 21.10
C ALA A 71 -9.16 -6.64 20.75
N ILE A 72 -8.94 -6.28 19.48
CA ILE A 72 -9.13 -4.93 18.94
C ILE A 72 -10.62 -4.61 18.80
N SER A 73 -11.39 -5.51 18.16
CA SER A 73 -12.82 -5.28 17.87
C SER A 73 -13.62 -5.05 19.15
N MET A 74 -13.38 -5.85 20.19
CA MET A 74 -14.06 -5.68 21.48
C MET A 74 -13.79 -4.32 22.12
N GLU A 75 -12.57 -3.79 21.97
CA GLU A 75 -12.23 -2.47 22.51
C GLU A 75 -12.90 -1.36 21.68
N ILE A 76 -12.92 -1.47 20.35
CA ILE A 76 -13.61 -0.49 19.48
C ILE A 76 -15.10 -0.46 19.77
N GLU A 77 -15.73 -1.62 19.91
CA GLU A 77 -17.15 -1.78 20.23
C GLU A 77 -17.46 -1.51 21.71
N GLN A 78 -16.44 -1.24 22.54
CA GLN A 78 -16.55 -1.01 23.98
C GLN A 78 -17.24 -2.16 24.73
N VAL A 79 -17.07 -3.40 24.24
CA VAL A 79 -17.60 -4.62 24.83
C VAL A 79 -16.69 -5.07 25.99
N LYS A 80 -17.22 -5.03 27.21
CA LYS A 80 -16.47 -5.42 28.41
C LYS A 80 -16.54 -6.94 28.63
N PRO A 81 -15.39 -7.65 28.62
CA PRO A 81 -15.37 -9.07 28.93
C PRO A 81 -15.61 -9.31 30.44
N PRO A 82 -16.08 -10.51 30.83
CA PRO A 82 -16.27 -10.87 32.24
C PRO A 82 -14.95 -10.96 33.02
N ARG A 83 -13.84 -11.18 32.33
CA ARG A 83 -12.48 -11.20 32.88
C ARG A 83 -11.53 -10.42 31.96
N PRO A 84 -10.50 -9.76 32.50
CA PRO A 84 -9.50 -9.06 31.69
C PRO A 84 -8.85 -10.00 30.66
N LEU A 85 -8.75 -9.56 29.42
CA LEU A 85 -7.98 -10.23 28.37
C LEU A 85 -6.49 -9.87 28.49
N THR A 86 -5.66 -10.43 27.61
CA THR A 86 -4.21 -10.23 27.61
C THR A 86 -3.82 -8.74 27.55
N HIS A 87 -4.41 -7.96 26.64
CA HIS A 87 -4.10 -6.53 26.53
C HIS A 87 -4.66 -5.70 27.69
N ASP A 88 -5.75 -6.16 28.34
CA ASP A 88 -6.24 -5.53 29.58
C ASP A 88 -5.28 -5.79 30.74
N LEU A 89 -4.77 -7.02 30.85
CA LEU A 89 -3.74 -7.37 31.83
C LEU A 89 -2.49 -6.52 31.62
N MET A 90 -2.02 -6.36 30.38
CA MET A 90 -0.87 -5.51 30.04
C MET A 90 -1.10 -4.05 30.45
N ARG A 91 -2.25 -3.44 30.11
CA ARG A 91 -2.59 -2.09 30.59
C ARG A 91 -2.56 -2.01 32.12
N ASN A 92 -3.16 -2.98 32.81
CA ASN A 92 -3.23 -2.97 34.26
C ASN A 92 -1.84 -3.08 34.90
N MET A 93 -0.94 -3.89 34.33
CA MET A 93 0.45 -3.99 34.75
C MET A 93 1.20 -2.67 34.55
N LEU A 94 1.10 -2.06 33.36
CA LEU A 94 1.75 -0.77 33.07
C LEU A 94 1.24 0.34 34.00
N ASN A 95 -0.08 0.45 34.20
CA ASN A 95 -0.68 1.39 35.14
C ASN A 95 -0.15 1.19 36.57
N ARG A 96 -0.05 -0.07 37.02
CA ARG A 96 0.46 -0.38 38.37
C ARG A 96 1.94 -0.04 38.53
N LEU A 97 2.73 -0.12 37.46
CA LEU A 97 4.13 0.26 37.42
C LEU A 97 4.33 1.77 37.23
N GLY A 98 3.25 2.55 37.05
CA GLY A 98 3.32 3.98 36.77
C GLY A 98 3.88 4.29 35.38
N ALA A 99 3.73 3.37 34.43
CA ALA A 99 4.13 3.54 33.04
C ALA A 99 2.97 4.08 32.20
N LYS A 100 3.27 5.06 31.34
CA LYS A 100 2.35 5.63 30.36
C LYS A 100 2.79 5.23 28.96
N VAL A 101 1.87 4.79 28.12
CA VAL A 101 2.12 4.68 26.67
C VAL A 101 2.00 6.08 26.07
N ASN A 102 3.12 6.61 25.58
CA ASN A 102 3.17 7.93 24.95
C ASN A 102 2.57 7.88 23.54
N ARG A 103 2.96 6.86 22.77
CA ARG A 103 2.46 6.59 21.42
C ARG A 103 2.84 5.18 20.99
N VAL A 104 2.19 4.71 19.94
CA VAL A 104 2.66 3.56 19.16
C VAL A 104 2.95 4.00 17.74
N THR A 105 4.00 3.46 17.14
CA THR A 105 4.41 3.80 15.78
C THR A 105 4.61 2.53 14.98
N ILE A 106 3.96 2.40 13.82
CA ILE A 106 4.31 1.37 12.83
C ILE A 106 5.46 1.95 12.00
N THR A 107 6.66 1.41 12.23
CA THR A 107 7.93 2.02 11.84
C THR A 107 8.44 1.51 10.50
N ASP A 108 8.25 0.23 10.21
CA ASP A 108 8.76 -0.38 8.98
C ASP A 108 7.86 -1.50 8.43
N LEU A 109 8.13 -1.88 7.19
CA LEU A 109 7.57 -3.04 6.49
C LEU A 109 8.71 -3.79 5.81
N LEU A 110 9.06 -4.96 6.34
CA LEU A 110 10.13 -5.82 5.86
C LEU A 110 9.57 -7.18 5.45
N ASN A 111 9.80 -7.60 4.21
CA ASN A 111 9.35 -8.90 3.70
C ASN A 111 7.86 -9.16 4.01
N SER A 112 7.00 -8.17 3.73
CA SER A 112 5.56 -8.21 4.03
C SER A 112 5.19 -8.30 5.51
N THR A 113 6.15 -8.11 6.41
CA THR A 113 5.94 -8.09 7.86
C THR A 113 6.09 -6.66 8.38
N TYR A 114 5.00 -6.12 8.92
CA TYR A 114 5.00 -4.81 9.55
C TYR A 114 5.69 -4.86 10.92
N ILE A 115 6.47 -3.84 11.21
CA ILE A 115 7.18 -3.65 12.48
C ILE A 115 6.57 -2.45 13.21
N ALA A 116 6.36 -2.57 14.51
CA ALA A 116 5.87 -1.48 15.33
C ALA A 116 6.69 -1.31 16.60
N THR A 117 6.66 -0.09 17.15
CA THR A 117 7.32 0.26 18.40
C THR A 117 6.30 0.89 19.33
N VAL A 118 6.30 0.46 20.60
CA VAL A 118 5.54 1.09 21.68
C VAL A 118 6.48 2.00 22.46
N SER A 119 6.21 3.31 22.44
CA SER A 119 6.94 4.30 23.23
C SER A 119 6.27 4.44 24.60
N LEU A 120 7.04 4.17 25.66
CA LEU A 120 6.60 4.22 27.04
C LEU A 120 7.40 5.27 27.82
N ALA A 121 6.77 5.86 28.82
CA ALA A 121 7.46 6.65 29.85
C ALA A 121 7.10 6.14 31.25
N ALA A 122 8.11 5.88 32.08
CA ALA A 122 7.94 5.49 33.48
C ALA A 122 9.03 6.12 34.34
N LYS A 123 8.65 6.76 35.45
CA LYS A 123 9.59 7.37 36.42
C LYS A 123 10.63 8.31 35.77
N GLY A 124 10.22 9.07 34.75
CA GLY A 124 11.10 10.00 34.03
C GLY A 124 12.05 9.36 33.02
N GLN A 125 11.96 8.05 32.80
CA GLN A 125 12.70 7.34 31.76
C GLN A 125 11.77 6.98 30.61
N GLU A 126 12.26 7.17 29.39
CA GLU A 126 11.58 6.71 28.18
C GLU A 126 12.16 5.38 27.73
N ALA A 127 11.29 4.52 27.20
CA ALA A 127 11.66 3.24 26.64
C ALA A 127 10.90 3.00 25.34
N GLU A 128 11.57 2.40 24.38
CA GLU A 128 10.97 1.90 23.15
C GLU A 128 10.95 0.38 23.19
N ILE A 129 9.79 -0.21 22.96
CA ILE A 129 9.60 -1.66 22.97
C ILE A 129 9.16 -2.10 21.58
N ASP A 130 9.93 -3.03 21.00
CA ASP A 130 9.58 -3.71 19.76
C ASP A 130 8.26 -4.49 19.91
N SER A 131 7.40 -4.42 18.90
CA SER A 131 6.05 -4.96 18.97
C SER A 131 5.50 -5.29 17.59
N ARG A 132 4.60 -6.28 17.55
CA ARG A 132 3.75 -6.48 16.37
C ARG A 132 2.72 -5.34 16.31
N PRO A 133 2.33 -4.87 15.11
CA PRO A 133 1.33 -3.81 14.99
C PRO A 133 0.01 -4.13 15.69
N SER A 134 -0.44 -5.38 15.62
CA SER A 134 -1.68 -5.82 16.26
C SER A 134 -1.69 -5.58 17.78
N ASP A 135 -0.59 -5.95 18.46
CA ASP A 135 -0.44 -5.78 19.90
C ASP A 135 -0.30 -4.31 20.28
N ALA A 136 0.50 -3.56 19.51
CA ALA A 136 0.68 -2.13 19.70
C ALA A 136 -0.65 -1.36 19.56
N ILE A 137 -1.43 -1.65 18.52
CA ILE A 137 -2.76 -1.05 18.29
C ILE A 137 -3.72 -1.42 19.43
N ALA A 138 -3.80 -2.70 19.80
CA ALA A 138 -4.69 -3.18 20.85
C ALA A 138 -4.38 -2.55 22.23
N LEU A 139 -3.09 -2.32 22.52
CA LEU A 139 -2.65 -1.62 23.72
C LEU A 139 -2.94 -0.11 23.64
N ALA A 140 -2.67 0.53 22.49
CA ALA A 140 -2.90 1.94 22.28
C ALA A 140 -4.37 2.32 22.48
N LEU A 141 -5.30 1.53 21.93
CA LEU A 141 -6.74 1.75 22.13
C LEU A 141 -7.13 1.72 23.62
N ARG A 142 -6.65 0.71 24.36
CA ARG A 142 -6.94 0.55 25.80
C ARG A 142 -6.31 1.61 26.69
N MET A 143 -5.17 2.15 26.28
CA MET A 143 -4.45 3.20 27.01
C MET A 143 -4.76 4.61 26.49
N LYS A 144 -5.60 4.72 25.45
CA LYS A 144 -5.92 5.97 24.75
C LYS A 144 -4.66 6.70 24.26
N ALA A 145 -3.68 5.94 23.78
CA ALA A 145 -2.46 6.47 23.21
C ALA A 145 -2.63 6.70 21.70
N PRO A 146 -2.01 7.75 21.14
CA PRO A 146 -2.03 8.00 19.71
C PRO A 146 -1.28 6.91 18.93
N ILE A 147 -1.80 6.59 17.74
CA ILE A 147 -1.24 5.62 16.80
C ILE A 147 -0.64 6.40 15.65
N PHE A 148 0.62 6.12 15.32
CA PHE A 148 1.33 6.72 14.18
C PHE A 148 1.77 5.64 13.20
N VAL A 149 1.91 6.05 11.95
CA VAL A 149 2.51 5.23 10.89
C VAL A 149 3.53 6.08 10.17
N SER A 150 4.73 5.55 9.96
CA SER A 150 5.74 6.22 9.13
C SER A 150 5.30 6.28 7.67
N LEU A 151 5.50 7.42 7.00
CA LEU A 151 5.13 7.60 5.58
C LEU A 151 5.73 6.52 4.69
N GLN A 152 6.96 6.09 4.96
CA GLN A 152 7.62 5.00 4.24
C GLN A 152 6.84 3.68 4.30
N VAL A 153 6.16 3.40 5.41
CA VAL A 153 5.35 2.18 5.56
C VAL A 153 4.11 2.29 4.69
N ILE A 154 3.47 3.46 4.69
CA ILE A 154 2.32 3.76 3.84
C ILE A 154 2.72 3.56 2.37
N GLU A 155 3.83 4.17 1.94
CA GLU A 155 4.36 4.04 0.57
C GLU A 155 4.68 2.58 0.19
N LYS A 156 5.40 1.83 1.05
CA LYS A 156 5.74 0.42 0.80
C LYS A 156 4.51 -0.49 0.80
N SER A 157 3.47 -0.13 1.55
CA SER A 157 2.24 -0.94 1.67
C SER A 157 1.21 -0.68 0.57
N ARG A 158 1.32 0.46 -0.11
CA ARG A 158 0.46 0.74 -1.24
C ARG A 158 0.65 -0.42 -2.22
N PRO A 159 -0.43 -1.11 -2.62
CA PRO A 159 -0.35 -1.99 -3.76
C PRO A 159 0.35 -1.20 -4.87
N PRO A 160 1.27 -1.82 -5.64
CA PRO A 160 1.70 -1.17 -6.87
C PRO A 160 0.43 -0.71 -7.54
N GLU A 161 0.32 0.62 -7.74
CA GLU A 161 -0.84 1.22 -8.36
C GLU A 161 -1.15 0.30 -9.55
N PRO A 162 -2.34 -0.34 -9.61
CA PRO A 162 -2.66 -1.19 -10.75
C PRO A 162 -2.38 -0.27 -11.92
N ALA A 163 -1.35 -0.63 -12.71
CA ALA A 163 -0.67 0.31 -13.57
C ALA A 163 -1.76 1.18 -14.18
N VAL A 164 -1.74 2.48 -13.87
CA VAL A 164 -2.72 3.42 -14.40
C VAL A 164 -2.43 3.48 -15.90
N GLN A 165 -2.84 2.41 -16.61
CA GLN A 165 -2.72 2.13 -18.03
C GLN A 165 -3.80 2.91 -18.77
N THR A 166 -4.03 4.13 -18.32
CA THR A 166 -5.09 4.98 -18.80
C THR A 166 -4.55 6.30 -19.30
N ASP A 167 -3.33 6.75 -18.99
CA ASP A 167 -2.99 8.14 -19.35
C ASP A 167 -2.81 8.36 -20.87
N HIS A 168 -2.27 7.40 -21.63
CA HIS A 168 -2.14 7.56 -23.09
C HIS A 168 -3.35 7.04 -23.87
N THR A 169 -3.87 5.87 -23.52
CA THR A 169 -5.04 5.27 -24.20
C THR A 169 -6.29 6.12 -24.04
N GLN A 170 -6.51 6.66 -22.83
CA GLN A 170 -7.64 7.54 -22.55
C GLN A 170 -7.49 8.89 -23.27
N ARG A 171 -6.28 9.47 -23.33
CA ARG A 171 -6.04 10.77 -24.01
C ARG A 171 -6.19 10.69 -25.53
N ARG A 172 -5.75 9.59 -26.15
CA ARG A 172 -5.74 9.48 -27.62
C ARG A 172 -6.97 8.82 -28.19
N LEU A 173 -7.37 7.69 -27.60
CA LEU A 173 -8.48 6.89 -28.09
C LEU A 173 -9.79 7.23 -27.37
N GLY A 174 -9.74 7.77 -26.16
CA GLY A 174 -10.93 8.11 -25.38
C GLY A 174 -11.60 6.89 -24.75
N VAL A 175 -10.84 5.86 -24.39
CA VAL A 175 -11.36 4.60 -23.82
C VAL A 175 -10.64 4.22 -22.53
N GLN A 176 -11.36 3.53 -21.65
CA GLN A 176 -10.76 2.66 -20.65
C GLN A 176 -10.78 1.23 -21.16
N ALA A 177 -9.66 0.54 -20.99
CA ALA A 177 -9.47 -0.77 -21.55
C ALA A 177 -8.77 -1.68 -20.55
N GLN A 178 -9.09 -2.96 -20.58
CA GLN A 178 -8.45 -3.98 -19.75
C GLN A 178 -7.96 -5.12 -20.64
N GLU A 179 -6.94 -5.84 -20.17
CA GLU A 179 -6.51 -7.06 -20.84
C GLU A 179 -7.58 -8.14 -20.72
N LEU A 180 -7.82 -8.85 -21.82
CA LEU A 180 -8.75 -9.98 -21.81
C LEU A 180 -8.08 -11.18 -21.14
N THR A 181 -8.46 -11.49 -19.89
CA THR A 181 -7.98 -12.70 -19.20
C THR A 181 -8.62 -13.97 -19.81
N PRO A 182 -7.98 -15.14 -19.69
CA PRO A 182 -8.54 -16.40 -20.19
C PRO A 182 -9.94 -16.71 -19.64
N GLU A 183 -10.20 -16.35 -18.38
CA GLU A 183 -11.49 -16.53 -17.71
C GLU A 183 -12.56 -15.63 -18.34
N LEU A 184 -12.22 -14.37 -18.62
CA LEU A 184 -13.14 -13.42 -19.25
C LEU A 184 -13.39 -13.76 -20.72
N ALA A 185 -12.36 -14.20 -21.45
CA ALA A 185 -12.51 -14.67 -22.83
C ALA A 185 -13.50 -15.84 -22.95
N LYS A 186 -13.44 -16.78 -22.01
CA LYS A 186 -14.34 -17.94 -21.95
C LYS A 186 -15.79 -17.52 -21.68
N LEU A 187 -16.00 -16.51 -20.83
CA LEU A 187 -17.33 -15.96 -20.54
C LEU A 187 -17.93 -15.20 -21.74
N MET A 188 -17.09 -14.69 -22.63
CA MET A 188 -17.50 -13.87 -23.77
C MET A 188 -17.52 -14.60 -25.11
N GLU A 189 -17.24 -15.92 -25.11
CA GLU A 189 -17.08 -16.73 -26.34
C GLU A 189 -16.11 -16.10 -27.36
N ALA A 190 -15.11 -15.37 -26.85
CA ALA A 190 -14.16 -14.60 -27.65
C ALA A 190 -12.82 -15.33 -27.78
N ALA A 191 -12.06 -14.99 -28.82
CA ALA A 191 -10.67 -15.44 -28.94
C ALA A 191 -9.89 -14.98 -27.69
N ALA A 192 -9.04 -15.87 -27.14
CA ALA A 192 -8.40 -15.72 -25.83
C ALA A 192 -7.37 -14.58 -25.71
N ARG A 193 -7.31 -13.63 -26.67
CA ARG A 193 -6.30 -12.57 -26.76
C ARG A 193 -6.94 -11.29 -27.28
N GLY A 194 -6.57 -10.15 -26.69
CA GLY A 194 -7.10 -8.85 -27.05
C GLY A 194 -7.26 -7.92 -25.85
N VAL A 195 -7.77 -6.74 -26.13
CA VAL A 195 -8.03 -5.72 -25.10
C VAL A 195 -9.51 -5.38 -25.11
N ILE A 196 -10.19 -5.57 -23.98
CA ILE A 196 -11.61 -5.28 -23.82
C ILE A 196 -11.84 -3.82 -23.44
N ILE A 197 -12.78 -3.16 -24.11
CA ILE A 197 -13.20 -1.81 -23.78
C ILE A 197 -14.20 -1.87 -22.62
N THR A 198 -13.80 -1.32 -21.47
CA THR A 198 -14.63 -1.32 -20.27
C THR A 198 -15.42 -0.05 -20.10
N ASP A 199 -14.93 1.06 -20.65
CA ASP A 199 -15.63 2.35 -20.65
C ASP A 199 -15.19 3.27 -21.79
N LEU A 200 -16.00 4.28 -22.12
CA LEU A 200 -15.70 5.29 -23.15
C LEU A 200 -15.90 6.71 -22.62
N ILE A 201 -14.99 7.60 -23.01
CA ILE A 201 -15.15 9.03 -22.77
C ILE A 201 -16.12 9.62 -23.78
N SER A 202 -17.09 10.40 -23.27
CA SER A 202 -18.02 11.18 -24.07
C SER A 202 -17.27 12.14 -25.01
N GLY A 203 -17.54 12.03 -26.32
CA GLY A 203 -16.90 12.86 -27.34
C GLY A 203 -15.46 12.45 -27.72
N GLY A 204 -14.95 11.36 -27.16
CA GLY A 204 -13.64 10.78 -27.51
C GLY A 204 -13.61 10.17 -28.92
N ALA A 205 -12.40 9.94 -29.45
CA ALA A 205 -12.19 9.42 -30.80
C ALA A 205 -12.89 8.06 -31.05
N ALA A 206 -12.78 7.14 -30.08
CA ALA A 206 -13.43 5.84 -30.15
C ALA A 206 -14.95 5.92 -30.19
N MET A 207 -15.56 6.78 -29.37
CA MET A 207 -17.01 6.96 -29.36
C MET A 207 -17.51 7.53 -30.70
N LYS A 208 -16.79 8.50 -31.28
CA LYS A 208 -17.11 9.05 -32.62
C LYS A 208 -17.03 8.00 -33.72
N ALA A 209 -16.18 7.00 -33.54
CA ALA A 209 -16.00 5.88 -34.46
C ALA A 209 -16.94 4.69 -34.20
N ASP A 210 -17.95 4.86 -33.34
CA ASP A 210 -18.89 3.80 -32.91
C ASP A 210 -18.22 2.62 -32.19
N ILE A 211 -17.09 2.81 -31.49
CA ILE A 211 -16.60 1.80 -30.53
C ILE A 211 -17.53 1.80 -29.31
N GLN A 212 -17.82 0.61 -28.79
CA GLN A 212 -18.78 0.40 -27.70
C GLN A 212 -18.13 -0.35 -26.54
N ARG A 213 -18.73 -0.18 -25.35
CA ARG A 213 -18.36 -0.96 -24.18
C ARG A 213 -18.61 -2.44 -24.45
N GLY A 214 -17.62 -3.27 -24.12
CA GLY A 214 -17.63 -4.71 -24.37
C GLY A 214 -17.06 -5.11 -25.74
N ASP A 215 -16.64 -4.16 -26.58
CA ASP A 215 -15.83 -4.47 -27.76
C ASP A 215 -14.44 -4.97 -27.33
N ILE A 216 -13.90 -5.93 -28.08
CA ILE A 216 -12.56 -6.47 -27.84
C ILE A 216 -11.68 -6.12 -29.03
N ILE A 217 -10.70 -5.24 -28.84
CA ILE A 217 -9.73 -4.89 -29.87
C ILE A 217 -8.76 -6.05 -30.06
N THR A 218 -8.65 -6.54 -31.30
CA THR A 218 -7.76 -7.64 -31.67
C THR A 218 -6.63 -7.19 -32.60
N ARG A 219 -6.83 -6.11 -33.37
CA ARG A 219 -5.85 -5.58 -34.32
C ARG A 219 -6.00 -4.08 -34.50
N ILE A 220 -4.88 -3.38 -34.69
CA ILE A 220 -4.88 -2.00 -35.18
C ILE A 220 -3.94 -1.89 -36.37
N ASN A 221 -4.46 -1.39 -37.49
CA ASN A 221 -3.84 -1.45 -38.80
C ASN A 221 -3.37 -2.88 -39.09
N ASP A 222 -2.05 -3.07 -39.27
CA ASP A 222 -1.44 -4.37 -39.50
C ASP A 222 -0.86 -5.04 -38.26
N GLN A 223 -1.05 -4.44 -37.08
CA GLN A 223 -0.45 -4.93 -35.83
C GLN A 223 -1.46 -5.69 -34.96
N PRO A 224 -1.16 -6.95 -34.59
CA PRO A 224 -1.95 -7.70 -33.62
C PRO A 224 -1.83 -7.10 -32.22
N ILE A 225 -2.98 -6.82 -31.59
CA ILE A 225 -3.06 -6.32 -30.23
C ILE A 225 -3.47 -7.50 -29.34
N GLN A 226 -2.49 -8.05 -28.60
CA GLN A 226 -2.73 -9.22 -27.75
C GLN A 226 -3.00 -8.84 -26.29
N ASN A 227 -2.46 -7.71 -25.85
CA ASN A 227 -2.54 -7.20 -24.49
C ASN A 227 -2.51 -5.67 -24.49
N ILE A 228 -2.73 -5.09 -23.31
CA ILE A 228 -2.80 -3.64 -23.10
C ILE A 228 -1.48 -2.93 -23.45
N ALA A 229 -0.34 -3.56 -23.16
CA ALA A 229 0.98 -3.02 -23.48
C ALA A 229 1.19 -2.87 -25.00
N GLY A 230 0.66 -3.80 -25.81
CA GLY A 230 0.68 -3.70 -27.27
C GLY A 230 -0.16 -2.55 -27.80
N LEU A 231 -1.34 -2.32 -27.21
CA LEU A 231 -2.19 -1.18 -27.54
C LEU A 231 -1.50 0.15 -27.23
N GLU A 232 -0.91 0.25 -26.05
CA GLU A 232 -0.19 1.46 -25.62
C GLU A 232 1.04 1.73 -26.50
N SER A 233 1.83 0.70 -26.79
CA SER A 233 3.01 0.82 -27.65
C SER A 233 2.64 1.35 -29.04
N PHE A 234 1.54 0.87 -29.62
CA PHE A 234 1.03 1.39 -30.89
C PHE A 234 0.62 2.86 -30.79
N LEU A 235 -0.13 3.22 -29.74
CA LEU A 235 -0.59 4.59 -29.51
C LEU A 235 0.56 5.55 -29.18
N GLN A 236 1.66 5.08 -28.58
CA GLN A 236 2.86 5.90 -28.36
C GLN A 236 3.65 6.10 -29.67
N ALA A 237 3.83 5.04 -30.45
CA ALA A 237 4.53 5.08 -31.73
C ALA A 237 3.81 5.93 -32.79
N THR A 238 2.48 6.01 -32.72
CA THR A 238 1.66 6.74 -33.70
C THR A 238 1.54 8.22 -33.35
N SER A 239 2.64 8.99 -33.29
CA SER A 239 2.62 10.36 -32.75
C SER A 239 1.92 11.43 -33.62
N LYS A 240 1.50 11.08 -34.85
CA LYS A 240 0.82 12.00 -35.77
C LYS A 240 -0.70 11.77 -35.76
N PRO A 241 -1.52 12.83 -35.92
CA PRO A 241 -2.95 12.67 -36.16
C PRO A 241 -3.19 11.83 -37.42
N GLY A 242 -4.21 10.99 -37.40
CA GLY A 242 -4.55 10.20 -38.57
C GLY A 242 -5.54 9.07 -38.31
N ARG A 243 -6.07 8.56 -39.42
CA ARG A 243 -7.06 7.49 -39.44
C ARG A 243 -6.39 6.14 -39.24
N VAL A 244 -6.82 5.41 -38.22
CA VAL A 244 -6.39 4.03 -37.94
C VAL A 244 -7.54 3.06 -38.15
N LYS A 245 -7.23 1.90 -38.72
CA LYS A 245 -8.18 0.78 -38.86
C LYS A 245 -8.13 -0.05 -37.58
N ILE A 246 -9.25 -0.22 -36.88
CA ILE A 246 -9.36 -1.07 -35.69
C ILE A 246 -10.21 -2.28 -36.04
N GLU A 247 -9.63 -3.47 -35.89
CA GLU A 247 -10.35 -4.74 -35.98
C GLU A 247 -10.67 -5.19 -34.55
N LEU A 248 -11.96 -5.43 -34.31
CA LEU A 248 -12.48 -5.79 -33.00
C LEU A 248 -13.53 -6.90 -33.07
N LEU A 249 -13.84 -7.50 -31.94
CA LEU A 249 -14.97 -8.40 -31.76
C LEU A 249 -16.07 -7.69 -30.98
N ARG A 250 -17.28 -7.65 -31.56
CA ARG A 250 -18.49 -7.16 -30.90
C ARG A 250 -19.45 -8.32 -30.71
N LYS A 251 -19.71 -8.71 -29.46
CA LYS A 251 -20.55 -9.88 -29.13
C LYS A 251 -20.11 -11.14 -29.90
N GLY A 252 -18.80 -11.38 -29.94
CA GLY A 252 -18.19 -12.51 -30.65
C GLY A 252 -18.05 -12.35 -32.17
N LYS A 253 -18.61 -11.30 -32.79
CA LYS A 253 -18.56 -11.10 -34.24
C LYS A 253 -17.45 -10.13 -34.66
N PRO A 254 -16.62 -10.47 -35.66
CA PRO A 254 -15.63 -9.55 -36.23
C PRO A 254 -16.28 -8.29 -36.79
N THR A 255 -15.76 -7.13 -36.37
CA THR A 255 -16.17 -5.81 -36.81
C THR A 255 -14.92 -4.99 -37.10
N THR A 256 -14.94 -4.20 -38.18
CA THR A 256 -13.86 -3.27 -38.51
C THR A 256 -14.38 -1.85 -38.43
N LEU A 257 -13.73 -1.01 -37.63
CA LEU A 257 -14.03 0.41 -37.47
C LEU A 257 -12.81 1.25 -37.83
N PHE A 258 -13.03 2.51 -38.16
CA PHE A 258 -11.95 3.45 -38.41
C PHE A 258 -12.02 4.58 -37.42
N VAL A 259 -10.91 4.84 -36.73
CA VAL A 259 -10.83 5.86 -35.70
C VAL A 259 -9.88 6.96 -36.14
N GLU A 260 -10.29 8.20 -35.99
CA GLU A 260 -9.42 9.37 -36.19
C GLU A 260 -8.70 9.68 -34.87
N LEU A 261 -7.40 9.40 -34.82
CA LEU A 261 -6.58 9.76 -33.65
C LEU A 261 -6.17 11.24 -33.73
N PRO A 262 -6.24 11.98 -32.61
CA PRO A 262 -5.74 13.35 -32.53
C PRO A 262 -4.21 13.42 -32.51
#